data_AF-A0A978VPM2-F1
#
_entry.id   AF-A0A978VPM2-F1
#
_cell.length_a   1.000
_cell.length_b   1.000
_cell.length_c   1.000
_cell.angle_alpha   90.00
_cell.angle_beta   90.00
_cell.angle_gamma   90.00
#
_symmetry.space_group_name_H-M   'P 1'
#
loop_
_entity.id
_entity.type
_entity.pdbx_description
1 polymer ?
#
loop_
_entity_poly.entity_id
_entity_poly.type
_entity_poly.pdbx_seq_one_letter_code
_entity_poly.pdbx_strand_id
1 'polypeptide(L)'
;MAKVRDRTEDFKDAVRQTAISSGYDELESIGALEQFMLKHRKDYVDLHRTTEQERDSIEHEVSAFIKACQEQIDILKNSINDEEANSKGWLGIRDKSNADTIAHKHGVVLSLTERLHSVTAQFDKLRAIRFQDAISRAMPRRKFNRITNSSSVDTSKSNNLELREPDQFQPEPLKVQQQLLDDETRALQVELTSMLDAVQETETKMVEMSALNHLMSTHVLQQAQQIEQLYEQAVEATTNVELGNKELSQAIQRNSSSRTFLLLFLFVLTFSILFLDWYS
;
A
#
# COMPACT_ATOMS: atom_id res chain seq x y z
N MET A 1 -21.90 26.60 -7.27
CA MET A 1 -20.67 26.01 -7.83
C MET A 1 -19.37 26.56 -7.23
N ALA A 2 -19.31 27.78 -6.69
CA ALA A 2 -18.06 28.34 -6.15
C ALA A 2 -17.52 27.67 -4.85
N LYS A 3 -18.38 27.06 -4.02
CA LYS A 3 -18.03 26.55 -2.66
C LYS A 3 -17.37 25.16 -2.61
N VAL A 4 -17.34 24.43 -3.72
CA VAL A 4 -16.66 23.11 -3.80
C VAL A 4 -15.24 23.29 -4.33
N ARG A 5 -15.08 24.11 -5.37
CA ARG A 5 -13.77 24.48 -5.93
C ARG A 5 -12.83 25.13 -4.91
N ASP A 6 -13.39 25.95 -4.03
CA ASP A 6 -12.69 26.56 -2.87
C ASP A 6 -12.06 25.50 -1.96
N ARG A 7 -12.80 24.42 -1.66
CA ARG A 7 -12.36 23.36 -0.74
C ARG A 7 -11.34 22.38 -1.34
N THR A 8 -11.33 22.22 -2.66
CA THR A 8 -10.35 21.39 -3.37
C THR A 8 -9.03 22.13 -3.53
N GLU A 9 -9.08 23.45 -3.75
CA GLU A 9 -7.88 24.29 -3.78
C GLU A 9 -7.32 24.49 -2.37
N ASP A 10 -8.15 24.71 -1.34
CA ASP A 10 -7.72 24.68 0.07
C ASP A 10 -7.02 23.36 0.43
N PHE A 11 -7.51 22.25 -0.13
CA PHE A 11 -6.91 20.94 0.06
C PHE A 11 -5.55 20.81 -0.64
N LYS A 12 -5.46 21.21 -1.92
CA LYS A 12 -4.20 21.26 -2.66
C LYS A 12 -3.17 22.11 -1.95
N ASP A 13 -3.58 23.27 -1.46
CA ASP A 13 -2.71 24.21 -0.78
C ASP A 13 -2.30 23.68 0.60
N ALA A 14 -3.22 23.06 1.35
CA ALA A 14 -2.87 22.41 2.61
C ALA A 14 -1.91 21.23 2.40
N VAL A 15 -2.13 20.37 1.40
CA VAL A 15 -1.25 19.23 1.12
C VAL A 15 0.10 19.65 0.58
N ARG A 16 0.14 20.61 -0.36
CA ARG A 16 1.41 21.16 -0.83
C ARG A 16 2.14 21.88 0.29
N GLN A 17 1.46 22.68 1.12
CA GLN A 17 2.10 23.38 2.23
C GLN A 17 2.60 22.42 3.30
N THR A 18 1.86 21.38 3.66
CA THR A 18 2.34 20.37 4.62
C THR A 18 3.52 19.59 4.05
N ALA A 19 3.47 19.19 2.78
CA ALA A 19 4.57 18.47 2.13
C ALA A 19 5.84 19.34 1.96
N ILE A 20 5.69 20.66 1.74
CA ILE A 20 6.80 21.59 1.53
C ILE A 20 7.35 22.14 2.85
N SER A 21 6.51 22.34 3.87
CA SER A 21 6.93 22.86 5.18
C SER A 21 7.58 21.80 6.08
N SER A 22 7.25 20.52 5.89
CA SER A 22 7.76 19.40 6.69
C SER A 22 9.01 18.81 6.04
N GLY A 23 10.11 19.57 6.05
CA GLY A 23 11.41 19.09 5.61
C GLY A 23 11.98 18.02 6.55
N TYR A 24 11.48 16.78 6.47
CA TYR A 24 11.79 15.59 7.29
C TYR A 24 10.92 15.40 8.54
N ASP A 25 9.62 15.15 8.33
CA ASP A 25 8.86 14.32 9.28
C ASP A 25 7.82 13.49 8.49
N GLU A 26 8.27 12.36 7.93
CA GLU A 26 7.45 11.43 7.15
C GLU A 26 6.21 10.98 7.95
N LEU A 27 6.32 10.95 9.28
CA LEU A 27 5.24 10.61 10.21
C LEU A 27 4.13 11.68 10.25
N GLU A 28 4.51 12.97 10.21
CA GLU A 28 3.57 14.09 10.11
C GLU A 28 2.92 14.14 8.73
N SER A 29 3.69 13.86 7.69
CA SER A 29 3.21 13.79 6.29
C SER A 29 2.19 12.67 6.08
N ILE A 30 2.47 11.45 6.56
CA ILE A 30 1.52 10.33 6.50
C ILE A 30 0.29 10.62 7.38
N GLY A 31 0.47 11.23 8.56
CA GLY A 31 -0.63 11.64 9.43
C GLY A 31 -1.55 12.69 8.79
N ALA A 32 -0.99 13.65 8.06
CA ALA A 32 -1.76 14.63 7.31
C ALA A 32 -2.58 13.98 6.18
N LEU A 33 -1.97 13.02 5.47
CA LEU A 33 -2.67 12.22 4.46
C LEU A 33 -3.84 11.43 5.07
N GLU A 34 -3.64 10.79 6.23
CA GLU A 34 -4.70 10.08 6.97
C GLU A 34 -5.86 10.99 7.34
N GLN A 35 -5.58 12.14 7.96
CA GLN A 35 -6.61 13.09 8.37
C GLN A 35 -7.38 13.65 7.18
N PHE A 36 -6.68 13.94 6.09
CA PHE A 36 -7.30 14.37 4.85
C PHE A 36 -8.25 13.30 4.30
N MET A 37 -7.75 12.08 4.14
CA MET A 37 -8.50 10.93 3.65
C MET A 37 -9.78 10.70 4.47
N LEU A 38 -9.69 10.80 5.80
CA LEU A 38 -10.83 10.66 6.70
C LEU A 38 -11.84 11.81 6.54
N LYS A 39 -11.35 13.06 6.44
CA LYS A 39 -12.20 14.25 6.31
C LYS A 39 -12.94 14.29 4.98
N HIS A 40 -12.31 13.83 3.90
CA HIS A 40 -12.86 13.87 2.56
C HIS A 40 -13.52 12.56 2.12
N ARG A 41 -13.48 11.49 2.93
CA ARG A 41 -14.12 10.20 2.64
C ARG A 41 -15.59 10.34 2.21
N LYS A 42 -16.38 11.14 2.93
CA LYS A 42 -17.81 11.33 2.61
C LYS A 42 -17.99 12.12 1.32
N ASP A 43 -17.20 13.17 1.13
CA ASP A 43 -17.24 14.02 -0.06
C ASP A 43 -16.79 13.25 -1.31
N TYR A 44 -15.82 12.35 -1.17
CA TYR A 44 -15.29 11.52 -2.23
C TYR A 44 -16.24 10.38 -2.63
N VAL A 45 -17.03 9.84 -1.70
CA VAL A 45 -18.02 8.77 -2.00
C VAL A 45 -19.37 9.35 -2.45
N ASP A 46 -19.82 10.48 -1.91
CA ASP A 46 -21.13 11.08 -2.25
C ASP A 46 -21.16 11.75 -3.63
N LEU A 47 -21.83 11.10 -4.59
CA LEU A 47 -21.94 11.50 -6.00
C LEU A 47 -22.53 12.91 -6.21
N HIS A 48 -23.39 13.37 -5.29
CA HIS A 48 -24.08 14.65 -5.42
C HIS A 48 -23.27 15.86 -4.92
N ARG A 49 -22.08 15.62 -4.39
CA ARG A 49 -21.28 16.65 -3.71
C ARG A 49 -20.00 17.04 -4.46
N THR A 50 -19.49 16.16 -5.34
CA THR A 50 -18.26 16.36 -6.13
C THR A 50 -18.43 15.84 -7.55
N THR A 51 -17.85 16.52 -8.54
CA THR A 51 -17.83 16.07 -9.94
C THR A 51 -16.82 14.92 -10.15
N GLU A 52 -16.99 14.11 -11.21
CA GLU A 52 -16.02 13.05 -11.54
C GLU A 52 -14.60 13.59 -11.79
N GLN A 53 -14.49 14.77 -12.39
CA GLN A 53 -13.21 15.42 -12.65
C GLN A 53 -12.51 15.91 -11.37
N GLU A 54 -13.27 16.39 -10.37
CA GLU A 54 -12.70 16.73 -9.06
C GLU A 54 -12.21 15.48 -8.32
N ARG A 55 -12.93 14.36 -8.45
CA ARG A 55 -12.51 13.07 -7.87
C ARG A 55 -11.24 12.55 -8.53
N ASP A 56 -11.13 12.61 -9.85
CA ASP A 56 -9.92 12.23 -10.58
C ASP A 56 -8.70 13.10 -10.19
N SER A 57 -8.91 14.41 -9.96
CA SER A 57 -7.85 15.31 -9.45
C SER A 57 -7.38 14.89 -8.06
N ILE A 58 -8.32 14.60 -7.14
CA ILE A 58 -7.99 14.10 -5.80
C ILE A 58 -7.21 12.78 -5.89
N GLU A 59 -7.60 11.88 -6.79
CA GLU A 59 -6.90 10.61 -6.95
C GLU A 59 -5.46 10.77 -7.43
N HIS A 60 -5.25 11.62 -8.43
CA HIS A 60 -3.93 11.91 -8.96
C HIS A 60 -3.02 12.51 -7.88
N GLU A 61 -3.54 13.43 -7.06
CA GLU A 61 -2.79 14.06 -5.97
C GLU A 61 -2.45 13.10 -4.84
N VAL A 62 -3.41 12.27 -4.41
CA VAL A 62 -3.16 11.22 -3.41
C VAL A 62 -2.10 10.24 -3.92
N SER A 63 -2.16 9.85 -5.19
CA SER A 63 -1.14 9.00 -5.82
C SER A 63 0.24 9.67 -5.85
N ALA A 64 0.32 10.94 -6.23
CA ALA A 64 1.57 11.71 -6.23
C ALA A 64 2.18 11.83 -4.83
N PHE A 65 1.36 12.06 -3.81
CA PHE A 65 1.81 12.15 -2.42
C PHE A 65 2.33 10.81 -1.90
N ILE A 66 1.61 9.71 -2.17
CA ILE A 66 2.04 8.36 -1.78
C ILE A 66 3.40 8.02 -2.42
N LYS A 67 3.59 8.37 -3.70
CA LYS A 67 4.88 8.21 -4.40
C LYS A 67 6.00 9.04 -3.76
N ALA A 68 5.72 10.29 -3.38
CA ALA A 68 6.70 11.16 -2.72
C ALA A 68 7.11 10.63 -1.33
N CYS A 69 6.15 10.19 -0.51
CA CYS A 69 6.46 9.57 0.79
C CYS A 69 7.26 8.28 0.62
N GLN A 70 6.95 7.48 -0.42
CA GLN A 70 7.72 6.27 -0.72
C GLN A 70 9.18 6.59 -1.06
N GLU A 71 9.41 7.61 -1.89
CA GLU A 71 10.77 8.04 -2.26
C GLU A 71 11.58 8.51 -1.03
N GLN A 72 10.96 9.26 -0.13
CA GLN A 72 11.58 9.66 1.14
C GLN A 72 11.94 8.46 2.02
N ILE A 73 11.02 7.51 2.17
CA ILE A 73 11.26 6.26 2.92
C ILE A 73 12.42 5.47 2.29
N ASP A 74 12.50 5.39 0.97
CA ASP A 74 13.58 4.70 0.27
C ASP A 74 14.94 5.41 0.44
N ILE A 75 14.98 6.74 0.43
CA ILE A 75 16.18 7.53 0.75
C ILE A 75 16.64 7.23 2.18
N LEU A 76 15.72 7.27 3.14
CA LEU A 76 16.02 6.97 4.55
C LEU A 76 16.55 5.53 4.68
N LYS A 77 15.89 4.54 4.06
CA LYS A 77 16.36 3.15 4.02
C LYS A 77 17.77 3.02 3.47
N ASN A 78 18.08 3.68 2.36
CA ASN A 78 19.40 3.61 1.75
C ASN A 78 20.48 4.25 2.64
N SER A 79 20.18 5.38 3.29
CA SER A 79 21.10 6.00 4.24
C SER A 79 21.44 5.08 5.42
N ILE A 80 20.47 4.31 5.92
CA ILE A 80 20.68 3.35 7.02
C ILE A 80 21.55 2.17 6.55
N ASN A 81 21.30 1.65 5.34
CA ASN A 81 22.12 0.59 4.77
C ASN A 81 23.58 1.05 4.55
N ASP A 82 23.78 2.30 4.12
CA ASP A 82 25.11 2.88 3.94
C ASP A 82 25.83 3.08 5.28
N GLU A 83 25.13 3.54 6.30
CA GLU A 83 25.66 3.60 7.67
C GLU A 83 26.03 2.20 8.18
N GLU A 84 25.20 1.19 7.93
CA GLU A 84 25.50 -0.19 8.30
C GLU A 84 26.77 -0.70 7.59
N ALA A 85 26.90 -0.45 6.29
CA ALA A 85 28.07 -0.84 5.51
C ALA A 85 29.37 -0.18 6.02
N ASN A 86 29.29 1.10 6.37
CA ASN A 86 30.43 1.88 6.86
C ASN A 86 30.76 1.61 8.34
N SER A 87 29.81 1.12 9.13
CA SER A 87 30.01 0.79 10.55
C SER A 87 30.86 -0.47 10.80
N LYS A 88 31.20 -1.22 9.75
CA LYS A 88 32.12 -2.36 9.82
C LYS A 88 33.55 -1.84 9.92
N GLY A 89 34.05 -1.68 11.15
CA GLY A 89 35.43 -1.24 11.41
C GLY A 89 36.47 -2.17 10.78
N TRP A 90 37.69 -1.63 10.55
CA TRP A 90 38.85 -2.31 9.92
C TRP A 90 39.20 -3.70 10.50
N LEU A 91 38.75 -4.01 11.72
CA LEU A 91 38.97 -5.29 12.42
C LEU A 91 37.73 -6.20 12.50
N GLY A 92 36.62 -5.86 11.84
CA GLY A 92 35.37 -6.61 11.92
C GLY A 92 34.62 -6.50 13.26
N ILE A 93 35.09 -5.64 14.17
CA ILE A 93 34.44 -5.39 15.46
C ILE A 93 33.37 -4.31 15.25
N ARG A 94 32.09 -4.72 15.29
CA ARG A 94 30.93 -3.85 15.22
C ARG A 94 30.76 -3.14 16.56
N ASP A 95 30.78 -1.81 16.58
CA ASP A 95 30.48 -1.03 17.79
C ASP A 95 29.03 -1.31 18.22
N LYS A 96 28.86 -1.85 19.43
CA LYS A 96 27.57 -2.32 19.97
C LYS A 96 26.51 -1.20 20.05
N SER A 97 26.94 0.04 20.29
CA SER A 97 26.07 1.23 20.27
C SER A 97 25.42 1.48 18.91
N ASN A 98 26.07 1.04 17.83
CA ASN A 98 25.57 1.25 16.48
C ASN A 98 24.55 0.16 16.09
N ALA A 99 24.67 -1.07 16.60
CA ALA A 99 23.72 -2.15 16.28
C ALA A 99 22.30 -1.86 16.79
N ASP A 100 22.16 -1.46 18.05
CA ASP A 100 20.86 -1.09 18.63
C ASP A 100 20.26 0.14 17.92
N THR A 101 21.11 1.12 17.56
CA THR A 101 20.69 2.32 16.82
C THR A 101 20.24 1.99 15.40
N ILE A 102 20.95 1.11 14.69
CA ILE A 102 20.60 0.65 13.35
C ILE A 102 19.28 -0.14 13.38
N ALA A 103 19.12 -1.06 14.34
CA ALA A 103 17.89 -1.82 14.52
C ALA A 103 16.70 -0.88 14.81
N HIS A 104 16.89 0.12 15.69
CA HIS A 104 15.87 1.14 15.94
C HIS A 104 15.52 1.93 14.67
N LYS A 105 16.51 2.38 13.90
CA LYS A 105 16.30 3.10 12.62
C LYS A 105 15.52 2.25 11.61
N HIS A 106 15.84 0.96 11.47
CA HIS A 106 15.05 0.05 10.64
C HIS A 106 13.62 -0.12 11.15
N GLY A 107 13.41 -0.21 12.47
CA GLY A 107 12.08 -0.24 13.07
C GLY A 107 11.23 1.00 12.75
N VAL A 108 11.84 2.19 12.72
CA VAL A 108 11.17 3.44 12.30
C VAL A 108 10.75 3.36 10.84
N VAL A 109 11.62 2.90 9.94
CA VAL A 109 11.32 2.72 8.50
C VAL A 109 10.15 1.74 8.30
N LEU A 110 10.12 0.63 9.05
CA LEU A 110 9.00 -0.32 9.00
C LEU A 110 7.70 0.34 9.45
N SER A 111 7.70 1.06 10.57
CA SER A 111 6.49 1.73 11.07
C SER A 111 5.95 2.77 10.08
N LEU A 112 6.84 3.53 9.43
CA LEU A 112 6.46 4.49 8.39
C LEU A 112 5.87 3.77 7.17
N THR A 113 6.51 2.71 6.70
CA THR A 113 6.05 1.93 5.53
C THR A 113 4.70 1.26 5.81
N GLU A 114 4.49 0.70 7.01
CA GLU A 114 3.22 0.11 7.44
C GLU A 114 2.08 1.13 7.47
N ARG A 115 2.33 2.32 8.04
CA ARG A 115 1.34 3.41 8.05
C ARG A 115 1.00 3.84 6.64
N LEU A 116 2.00 4.10 5.80
CA LEU A 116 1.79 4.48 4.40
C LEU A 116 0.98 3.41 3.65
N HIS A 117 1.32 2.13 3.82
CA HIS A 117 0.58 1.02 3.23
C HIS A 117 -0.88 0.95 3.74
N SER A 118 -1.12 1.17 5.03
CA SER A 118 -2.49 1.24 5.58
C SER A 118 -3.32 2.32 4.92
N VAL A 119 -2.75 3.52 4.71
CA VAL A 119 -3.44 4.63 4.03
C VAL A 119 -3.72 4.31 2.57
N THR A 120 -2.71 3.79 1.87
CA THR A 120 -2.84 3.36 0.48
C THR A 120 -3.94 2.31 0.31
N ALA A 121 -4.00 1.30 1.19
CA ALA A 121 -5.03 0.27 1.18
C ALA A 121 -6.43 0.81 1.51
N GLN A 122 -6.54 1.80 2.40
CA GLN A 122 -7.81 2.47 2.70
C GLN A 122 -8.31 3.28 1.50
N PHE A 123 -7.42 3.97 0.81
CA PHE A 123 -7.74 4.71 -0.39
C PHE A 123 -8.15 3.80 -1.56
N ASP A 124 -7.45 2.69 -1.75
CA ASP A 124 -7.77 1.69 -2.77
C ASP A 124 -9.18 1.10 -2.57
N LYS A 125 -9.59 0.86 -1.32
CA LYS A 125 -10.97 0.46 -0.98
C LYS A 125 -12.01 1.52 -1.37
N LEU A 126 -11.73 2.81 -1.15
CA LEU A 126 -12.64 3.88 -1.52
C LEU A 126 -12.78 4.01 -3.04
N ARG A 127 -11.68 3.85 -3.76
CA ARG A 127 -11.68 3.80 -5.23
C ARG A 127 -12.47 2.62 -5.76
N ALA A 128 -12.29 1.43 -5.19
CA ALA A 128 -13.03 0.23 -5.58
C ALA A 128 -14.56 0.43 -5.45
N ILE A 129 -15.02 1.10 -4.39
CA ILE A 129 -16.45 1.45 -4.21
C ILE A 129 -16.93 2.37 -5.34
N ARG A 130 -16.14 3.40 -5.69
CA ARG A 130 -16.45 4.31 -6.80
C ARG A 130 -16.50 3.58 -8.14
N PHE A 131 -15.52 2.72 -8.43
CA PHE A 131 -15.47 1.96 -9.68
C PHE A 131 -16.66 1.00 -9.80
N GLN A 132 -17.00 0.33 -8.71
CA GLN A 132 -18.16 -0.55 -8.67
C GLN A 132 -19.47 0.22 -8.92
N ASP A 133 -19.60 1.43 -8.39
CA ASP A 133 -20.75 2.31 -8.63
C ASP A 133 -20.80 2.78 -10.09
N ALA A 134 -19.67 3.20 -10.67
CA ALA A 134 -19.56 3.61 -12.07
C ALA A 134 -19.95 2.47 -13.04
N ILE A 135 -19.46 1.25 -12.80
CA ILE A 135 -19.82 0.06 -13.58
C ILE A 135 -21.31 -0.26 -13.42
N SER A 136 -21.83 -0.21 -12.18
CA SER A 136 -23.25 -0.51 -11.91
C SER A 136 -24.21 0.48 -12.58
N ARG A 137 -23.75 1.71 -12.81
CA ARG A 137 -24.51 2.78 -13.47
C ARG A 137 -24.40 2.72 -14.99
N ALA A 138 -23.23 2.37 -15.52
CA ALA A 138 -23.04 2.14 -16.94
C ALA A 138 -23.81 0.91 -17.44
N MET A 139 -24.11 -0.06 -16.56
CA MET A 139 -24.98 -1.17 -16.89
C MET A 139 -26.47 -0.74 -16.96
N PRO A 140 -27.13 -0.81 -18.12
CA PRO A 140 -28.55 -0.50 -18.20
C PRO A 140 -29.34 -1.51 -17.36
N ARG A 141 -30.05 -1.00 -16.34
CA ARG A 141 -31.12 -1.75 -15.68
C ARG A 141 -32.18 -2.04 -16.74
N ARG A 142 -32.14 -3.23 -17.34
CA ARG A 142 -33.22 -3.78 -18.17
C ARG A 142 -34.50 -3.82 -17.32
N LYS A 143 -35.27 -2.74 -17.33
CA LYS A 143 -36.71 -2.82 -17.09
C LYS A 143 -37.30 -3.42 -18.35
N PHE A 144 -37.36 -4.74 -18.37
CA PHE A 144 -38.15 -5.47 -19.35
C PHE A 144 -39.61 -5.06 -19.13
N ASN A 145 -40.07 -4.03 -19.84
CA ASN A 145 -41.48 -3.69 -19.90
C ASN A 145 -42.14 -4.85 -20.66
N ARG A 146 -42.65 -5.81 -19.90
CA ARG A 146 -43.46 -6.91 -20.41
C ARG A 146 -44.68 -6.27 -21.06
N ILE A 147 -44.66 -6.14 -22.38
CA ILE A 147 -45.82 -5.86 -23.19
C ILE A 147 -46.80 -7.01 -22.91
N THR A 148 -47.71 -6.78 -21.98
CA THR A 148 -48.88 -7.63 -21.76
C THR A 148 -49.85 -7.33 -22.88
N ASN A 149 -49.69 -8.03 -24.00
CA ASN A 149 -50.77 -8.22 -24.96
C ASN A 149 -51.84 -9.07 -24.27
N SER A 150 -52.82 -8.43 -23.62
CA SER A 150 -54.07 -9.10 -23.29
C SER A 150 -54.95 -9.09 -24.54
N SER A 151 -54.93 -10.20 -25.26
CA SER A 151 -55.97 -10.57 -26.20
C SER A 151 -57.31 -10.64 -25.46
N SER A 152 -58.16 -9.63 -25.60
CA SER A 152 -59.60 -9.78 -25.38
C SER A 152 -60.25 -10.09 -26.72
N VAL A 153 -60.52 -11.38 -26.91
CA VAL A 153 -61.51 -11.89 -27.85
C VAL A 153 -62.82 -11.15 -27.59
N ASP A 154 -63.38 -10.48 -28.60
CA ASP A 154 -64.83 -10.41 -28.66
C ASP A 154 -65.37 -10.36 -30.10
N THR A 155 -66.47 -11.07 -30.24
CA THR A 155 -67.09 -11.52 -31.48
C THR A 155 -68.10 -10.49 -31.96
N SER A 156 -68.11 -10.12 -33.24
CA SER A 156 -69.28 -9.47 -33.87
C SER A 156 -69.32 -9.72 -35.38
N LYS A 157 -70.37 -10.42 -35.80
CA LYS A 157 -70.76 -10.76 -37.19
C LYS A 157 -71.21 -9.52 -37.97
N SER A 158 -70.95 -9.47 -39.28
CA SER A 158 -72.00 -9.24 -40.30
C SER A 158 -71.47 -9.47 -41.73
N ASN A 159 -72.35 -9.97 -42.58
CA ASN A 159 -72.13 -10.58 -43.90
C ASN A 159 -72.12 -9.56 -45.06
N ASN A 160 -71.33 -9.84 -46.12
CA ASN A 160 -71.74 -10.11 -47.51
C ASN A 160 -70.77 -9.59 -48.59
N LEU A 161 -70.19 -10.55 -49.32
CA LEU A 161 -69.97 -10.67 -50.78
C LEU A 161 -69.97 -9.38 -51.65
N GLU A 162 -68.87 -9.08 -52.34
CA GLU A 162 -68.79 -9.16 -53.83
C GLU A 162 -67.36 -9.02 -54.40
N LEU A 163 -67.18 -9.78 -55.46
CA LEU A 163 -66.16 -9.85 -56.52
C LEU A 163 -65.52 -8.50 -56.95
N ARG A 164 -64.17 -8.45 -57.10
CA ARG A 164 -63.43 -8.05 -58.34
C ARG A 164 -62.02 -7.43 -58.12
N GLU A 165 -61.06 -8.08 -58.79
CA GLU A 165 -59.74 -7.66 -59.30
C GLU A 165 -58.55 -7.28 -58.38
N PRO A 166 -57.31 -7.67 -58.80
CA PRO A 166 -56.11 -7.58 -57.99
C PRO A 166 -55.31 -6.32 -58.35
N ASP A 167 -55.05 -5.43 -57.39
CA ASP A 167 -53.96 -4.48 -57.57
C ASP A 167 -53.38 -3.96 -56.25
N GLN A 168 -52.07 -3.70 -56.30
CA GLN A 168 -51.19 -3.19 -55.26
C GLN A 168 -50.82 -4.12 -54.10
N PHE A 169 -49.79 -4.93 -54.36
CA PHE A 169 -48.75 -5.17 -53.37
C PHE A 169 -48.26 -3.82 -52.81
N GLN A 170 -48.56 -3.56 -51.54
CA GLN A 170 -47.92 -2.56 -50.69
C GLN A 170 -46.72 -3.21 -49.99
N PRO A 171 -45.46 -2.97 -50.40
CA PRO A 171 -44.28 -3.46 -49.70
C PRO A 171 -43.70 -2.39 -48.74
N GLU A 172 -44.52 -1.51 -48.17
CA GLU A 172 -44.04 -0.41 -47.31
C GLU A 172 -43.96 -0.71 -45.80
N PRO A 173 -44.80 -1.52 -45.13
CA PRO A 173 -44.70 -1.65 -43.66
C PRO A 173 -43.55 -2.56 -43.20
N LEU A 174 -43.13 -3.52 -44.03
CA LEU A 174 -42.07 -4.48 -43.68
C LEU A 174 -40.66 -3.88 -43.76
N LYS A 175 -40.40 -3.03 -44.76
CA LYS A 175 -39.10 -2.35 -44.89
C LYS A 175 -38.87 -1.35 -43.76
N VAL A 176 -39.91 -0.64 -43.33
CA VAL A 176 -39.85 0.31 -42.21
C VAL A 176 -39.63 -0.41 -40.88
N GLN A 177 -40.28 -1.57 -40.67
CA GLN A 177 -40.04 -2.39 -39.47
C GLN A 177 -38.62 -2.97 -39.44
N GLN A 178 -38.11 -3.43 -40.58
CA GLN A 178 -36.77 -3.97 -40.70
C GLN A 178 -35.69 -2.89 -40.53
N GLN A 179 -35.95 -1.69 -41.06
CA GLN A 179 -35.09 -0.52 -40.88
C GLN A 179 -35.09 -0.03 -39.42
N LEU A 180 -36.23 -0.10 -38.72
CA LEU A 180 -36.31 0.21 -37.28
C LEU A 180 -35.49 -0.78 -36.44
N LEU A 181 -35.55 -2.08 -36.75
CA LEU A 181 -34.77 -3.11 -36.07
C LEU A 181 -33.27 -2.97 -36.33
N ASP A 182 -32.89 -2.61 -37.55
CA ASP A 182 -31.50 -2.29 -37.90
C ASP A 182 -31.00 -1.02 -37.19
N ASP A 183 -31.87 -0.02 -37.01
CA ASP A 183 -31.55 1.21 -36.27
C ASP A 183 -31.43 0.94 -34.75
N GLU A 184 -32.29 0.09 -34.18
CA GLU A 184 -32.23 -0.33 -32.78
C GLU A 184 -30.97 -1.19 -32.50
N THR A 185 -30.62 -2.11 -33.40
CA THR A 185 -29.38 -2.89 -33.26
C THR A 185 -28.14 -2.01 -33.37
N ARG A 186 -28.13 -1.03 -34.28
CA ARG A 186 -27.05 -0.02 -34.35
C ARG A 186 -26.97 0.81 -33.08
N ALA A 187 -28.10 1.26 -32.54
CA ALA A 187 -28.15 2.01 -31.29
C ALA A 187 -27.60 1.20 -30.12
N LEU A 188 -28.02 -0.07 -29.98
CA LEU A 188 -27.50 -0.99 -28.96
C LEU A 188 -26.00 -1.26 -29.14
N GLN A 189 -25.52 -1.39 -30.38
CA GLN A 189 -24.10 -1.60 -30.65
C GLN A 189 -23.27 -0.38 -30.24
N VAL A 190 -23.76 0.83 -30.50
CA VAL A 190 -23.13 2.08 -30.06
C VAL A 190 -23.13 2.18 -28.53
N GLU A 191 -24.23 1.84 -27.86
CA GLU A 191 -24.32 1.82 -26.40
C GLU A 191 -23.33 0.82 -25.79
N LEU A 192 -23.28 -0.41 -26.30
CA LEU A 192 -22.34 -1.44 -25.84
C LEU A 192 -20.88 -1.04 -26.07
N THR A 193 -20.58 -0.42 -27.21
CA THR A 193 -19.21 0.06 -27.49
C THR A 193 -18.83 1.17 -26.52
N SER A 194 -19.72 2.13 -26.30
CA SER A 194 -19.52 3.19 -25.31
C SER A 194 -19.38 2.67 -23.88
N MET A 195 -20.10 1.59 -23.51
CA MET A 195 -19.95 0.94 -22.22
C MET A 195 -18.58 0.26 -22.08
N LEU A 196 -18.14 -0.44 -23.12
CA LEU A 196 -16.86 -1.13 -23.12
C LEU A 196 -15.72 -0.11 -22.95
N ASP A 197 -15.78 0.99 -23.68
CA ASP A 197 -14.80 2.09 -23.54
C ASP A 197 -14.76 2.64 -22.11
N ALA A 198 -15.92 2.87 -21.49
CA ALA A 198 -16.01 3.34 -20.10
C ALA A 198 -15.45 2.32 -19.09
N VAL A 199 -15.76 1.03 -19.27
CA VAL A 199 -15.23 -0.03 -18.41
C VAL A 199 -13.71 -0.15 -18.56
N GLN A 200 -13.19 -0.14 -19.78
CA GLN A 200 -11.76 -0.24 -20.07
C GLN A 200 -10.99 0.95 -19.50
N GLU A 201 -11.53 2.17 -19.59
CA GLU A 201 -10.93 3.35 -18.97
C GLU A 201 -10.89 3.20 -17.44
N THR A 202 -11.98 2.74 -16.83
CA THR A 202 -12.03 2.52 -15.36
C THR A 202 -11.09 1.41 -14.89
N GLU A 203 -10.97 0.31 -15.65
CA GLU A 203 -10.07 -0.79 -15.37
C GLU A 203 -8.61 -0.32 -15.37
N THR A 204 -8.22 0.42 -16.41
CA THR A 204 -6.85 0.94 -16.53
C THR A 204 -6.48 1.84 -15.34
N LYS A 205 -7.41 2.72 -14.91
CA LYS A 205 -7.22 3.60 -13.75
C LYS A 205 -7.10 2.83 -12.43
N MET A 206 -7.74 1.66 -12.31
CA MET A 206 -7.68 0.81 -11.11
C MET A 206 -6.36 0.01 -11.02
N VAL A 207 -5.84 -0.44 -12.16
CA VAL A 207 -4.63 -1.29 -12.22
C VAL A 207 -3.38 -0.58 -11.70
N GLU A 208 -3.14 0.69 -12.06
CA GLU A 208 -1.92 1.41 -11.66
C GLU A 208 -1.76 1.46 -10.13
N MET A 209 -2.84 1.77 -9.41
CA MET A 209 -2.79 1.90 -7.96
C MET A 209 -2.81 0.57 -7.24
N SER A 210 -3.51 -0.43 -7.81
CA SER A 210 -3.42 -1.81 -7.32
C SER A 210 -1.98 -2.32 -7.40
N ALA A 211 -1.26 -1.96 -8.47
CA ALA A 211 0.16 -2.27 -8.61
C ALA A 211 1.03 -1.53 -7.56
N LEU A 212 0.76 -0.24 -7.32
CA LEU A 212 1.46 0.53 -6.28
C LEU A 212 1.23 -0.06 -4.87
N ASN A 213 -0.02 -0.39 -4.54
CA ASN A 213 -0.39 -1.01 -3.27
C ASN A 213 0.31 -2.37 -3.10
N HIS A 214 0.34 -3.19 -4.15
CA HIS A 214 1.04 -4.48 -4.15
C HIS A 214 2.56 -4.33 -3.94
N LEU A 215 3.18 -3.35 -4.61
CA LEU A 215 4.59 -3.01 -4.38
C LEU A 215 4.82 -2.67 -2.90
N MET A 216 4.00 -1.79 -2.32
CA MET A 216 4.10 -1.42 -0.91
C MET A 216 3.96 -2.63 0.04
N SER A 217 3.01 -3.54 -0.22
CA SER A 217 2.90 -4.78 0.56
C SER A 217 4.20 -5.59 0.52
N THR A 218 4.86 -5.63 -0.64
CA THR A 218 6.16 -6.31 -0.82
C THR A 218 7.27 -5.60 -0.03
N HIS A 219 7.33 -4.27 -0.06
CA HIS A 219 8.30 -3.50 0.72
C HIS A 219 8.13 -3.71 2.23
N VAL A 220 6.90 -3.72 2.75
CA VAL A 220 6.62 -4.00 4.17
C VAL A 220 7.13 -5.39 4.56
N LEU A 221 6.81 -6.41 3.75
CA LEU A 221 7.25 -7.79 4.03
C LEU A 221 8.77 -7.92 4.00
N GLN A 222 9.44 -7.33 3.00
CA GLN A 222 10.90 -7.35 2.92
C GLN A 222 11.54 -6.67 4.15
N GLN A 223 11.02 -5.52 4.58
CA GLN A 223 11.56 -4.79 5.72
C GLN A 223 11.38 -5.55 7.03
N ALA A 224 10.23 -6.20 7.23
CA ALA A 224 9.99 -7.05 8.41
C ALA A 224 11.03 -8.17 8.51
N GLN A 225 11.34 -8.83 7.39
CA GLN A 225 12.38 -9.86 7.33
C GLN A 225 13.78 -9.29 7.63
N GLN A 226 14.12 -8.10 7.13
CA GLN A 226 15.41 -7.46 7.42
C GLN A 226 15.58 -7.17 8.92
N ILE A 227 14.51 -6.72 9.60
CA ILE A 227 14.56 -6.46 11.05
C ILE A 227 14.72 -7.73 11.86
N GLU A 228 14.08 -8.83 11.46
CA GLU A 228 14.23 -10.12 12.12
C GLU A 228 15.69 -10.60 12.07
N GLN A 229 16.34 -10.48 10.91
CA GLN A 229 17.76 -10.81 10.76
C GLN A 229 18.67 -9.90 11.61
N LEU A 230 18.39 -8.60 11.64
CA LEU A 230 19.15 -7.66 12.48
C LEU A 230 18.98 -7.96 13.97
N TYR A 231 17.79 -8.37 14.39
CA TYR A 231 17.52 -8.77 15.77
C TYR A 231 18.28 -10.04 16.15
N GLU A 232 18.25 -11.07 15.30
CA GLU A 232 19.01 -12.31 15.52
C GLU A 232 20.52 -12.02 15.66
N GLN A 233 21.08 -11.19 14.77
CA GLN A 233 22.47 -10.76 14.84
C GLN A 233 22.79 -9.98 16.12
N ALA A 234 21.90 -9.09 16.56
CA ALA A 234 22.09 -8.30 17.78
C ALA A 234 22.08 -9.17 19.05
N VAL A 235 21.20 -10.18 19.07
CA VAL A 235 21.15 -11.19 20.14
C VAL A 235 22.42 -12.01 20.13
N GLU A 236 22.84 -12.56 18.99
CA GLU A 236 24.07 -13.35 18.87
C GLU A 236 25.30 -12.56 19.33
N ALA A 237 25.45 -11.32 18.84
CA ALA A 237 26.55 -10.44 19.25
C ALA A 237 26.54 -10.18 20.77
N THR A 238 25.35 -9.98 21.36
CA THR A 238 25.23 -9.80 22.82
C THR A 238 25.63 -11.05 23.59
N THR A 239 25.19 -12.23 23.15
CA THR A 239 25.58 -13.50 23.77
C THR A 239 27.08 -13.75 23.68
N ASN A 240 27.71 -13.45 22.54
CA ASN A 240 29.16 -13.59 22.35
C ASN A 240 29.96 -12.66 23.26
N VAL A 241 29.49 -11.42 23.47
CA VAL A 241 30.13 -10.48 24.41
C VAL A 241 29.96 -10.92 25.86
N GLU A 242 28.78 -11.41 26.23
CA GLU A 242 28.53 -11.92 27.58
C GLU A 242 29.42 -13.13 27.90
N LEU A 243 29.49 -14.09 26.97
CA LEU A 243 30.40 -15.22 27.06
C LEU A 243 31.87 -14.76 27.12
N GLY A 244 32.27 -13.83 26.25
CA GLY A 244 33.62 -13.25 26.25
C GLY A 244 33.99 -12.59 27.58
N ASN A 245 33.08 -11.83 28.19
CA ASN A 245 33.27 -11.21 29.50
C ASN A 245 33.41 -12.25 30.62
N LYS A 246 32.62 -13.33 30.55
CA LYS A 246 32.72 -14.44 31.49
C LYS A 246 34.07 -15.14 31.39
N GLU A 247 34.56 -15.38 30.18
CA GLU A 247 35.88 -15.98 29.95
C GLU A 247 37.02 -15.03 30.39
N LEU A 248 36.90 -13.73 30.13
CA LEU A 248 37.84 -12.71 30.62
C LEU A 248 37.90 -12.68 32.15
N SER A 249 36.74 -12.72 32.81
CA SER A 249 36.66 -12.78 34.27
C SER A 249 37.32 -14.04 34.83
N GLN A 250 37.05 -15.20 34.22
CA GLN A 250 37.70 -16.47 34.59
C GLN A 250 39.22 -16.43 34.37
N ALA A 251 39.70 -15.83 33.27
CA ALA A 251 41.13 -15.70 32.99
C ALA A 251 41.84 -14.79 34.03
N ILE A 252 41.21 -13.68 34.42
CA ILE A 252 41.71 -12.80 35.49
C ILE A 252 41.78 -13.55 36.82
N GLN A 253 40.74 -14.30 37.18
CA GLN A 253 40.71 -15.10 38.40
C GLN A 253 41.80 -16.17 38.41
N ARG A 254 42.00 -16.88 37.30
CA ARG A 254 43.03 -17.91 37.15
C ARG A 254 44.45 -17.32 37.24
N ASN A 255 44.69 -16.14 36.67
CA ASN A 255 45.97 -15.44 36.76
C ASN A 255 46.31 -15.07 38.22
N SER A 256 45.34 -14.53 38.97
CA SER A 256 45.52 -14.21 40.39
C SER A 256 45.83 -15.46 41.22
N SER A 257 45.11 -16.56 40.99
CA SER A 257 45.34 -17.84 41.67
C SER A 257 46.73 -18.42 41.38
N SER A 258 47.21 -18.33 40.13
CA SER A 258 48.54 -18.79 39.73
C SER A 258 49.65 -18.02 40.44
N ARG A 259 49.51 -16.68 40.54
CA ARG A 259 50.49 -15.82 41.23
C ARG A 259 50.61 -16.18 42.72
N THR A 260 49.48 -16.41 43.39
CA THR A 260 49.48 -16.82 44.81
C THR A 260 50.14 -18.18 45.02
N PHE A 261 49.87 -19.14 44.13
CA PHE A 261 50.51 -20.46 44.18
C PHE A 261 52.03 -20.38 43.99
N LEU A 262 52.51 -19.56 43.05
CA LEU A 262 53.93 -19.34 42.81
C LEU A 262 54.63 -18.74 44.04
N LEU A 263 54.02 -17.73 44.68
CA LEU A 263 54.56 -17.14 45.90
C LEU A 263 54.64 -18.14 47.07
N LEU A 264 53.61 -18.97 47.26
CA LEU A 264 53.64 -20.05 48.25
C LEU A 264 54.74 -21.07 47.98
N PHE A 265 54.88 -21.49 46.72
CA PHE A 265 55.94 -22.41 46.30
C PHE A 265 57.34 -21.85 46.60
N LEU A 266 57.57 -20.58 46.26
CA LEU A 266 58.86 -19.92 46.49
C LEU A 266 59.15 -19.80 47.99
N PHE A 267 58.14 -19.47 48.81
CA PHE A 267 58.27 -19.43 50.27
C PHE A 267 58.69 -20.81 50.83
N VAL A 268 57.97 -21.88 50.47
CA VAL A 268 58.32 -23.24 50.93
C VAL A 268 59.72 -23.65 50.49
N LEU A 269 60.12 -23.30 49.26
CA LEU A 269 61.45 -23.58 48.74
C LEU A 269 62.54 -22.84 49.52
N THR A 270 62.34 -21.55 49.83
CA THR A 270 63.30 -20.77 50.62
C THR A 270 63.48 -21.32 52.03
N PHE A 271 62.41 -21.73 52.71
CA PHE A 271 62.48 -22.35 54.03
C PHE A 271 63.16 -23.73 53.97
N SER A 272 62.90 -24.50 52.92
CA SER A 272 63.54 -25.80 52.72
C SER A 272 65.05 -25.65 52.57
N ILE A 273 65.52 -24.67 51.78
CA ILE A 273 66.95 -24.39 51.61
C ILE A 273 67.58 -23.94 52.93
N LEU A 274 66.93 -23.03 53.67
CA LEU A 274 67.44 -22.52 54.94
C LEU A 274 67.52 -23.63 56.01
N PHE A 275 66.55 -24.54 56.04
CA PHE A 275 66.59 -25.72 56.91
C PHE A 275 67.73 -26.67 56.54
N LEU A 276 67.97 -26.87 55.24
CA LEU A 276 69.06 -27.72 54.75
C LEU A 276 70.44 -27.13 55.08
N ASP A 277 70.57 -25.81 54.99
CA ASP A 277 71.78 -25.07 55.39
C ASP A 277 72.01 -25.14 56.91
N TRP A 278 70.96 -25.05 57.72
CA TRP A 278 71.06 -25.18 59.18
C TRP A 278 71.42 -26.60 59.65
N TYR A 279 71.04 -27.62 58.88
CA TYR A 279 71.31 -29.03 59.21
C TYR A 279 72.69 -29.51 58.71
N SER A 280 73.28 -28.83 57.71
CA SER A 280 74.62 -29.11 57.19
C SER A 280 75.73 -28.66 58.15
#